data_AF-A0A928H663-F1
#
_entry.id   AF-A0A928H663-F1
#
_cell.length_a   1.000
_cell.length_b   1.000
_cell.length_c   1.000
_cell.angle_alpha   90.00
_cell.angle_beta   90.00
_cell.angle_gamma   90.00
#
_symmetry.space_group_name_H-M   'P 1'
#
loop_
_entity.id
_entity.type
_entity.pdbx_description
1 polymer ?
#
loop_
_entity_poly.entity_id
_entity_poly.type
_entity_poly.pdbx_seq_one_letter_code
_entity_poly.pdbx_strand_id
1 'polypeptide(L)'
;MKNLISHGICRLKCAAAGDDFFQKVPEELLQEDLTGWYLRNFGRIINTDCAKMAFIKNGYAPHDPESVAKFHPASSQVVKGLIEVMLGEIQPGNTVIFMAGGNGSGKSTFCDGIRPYLGENWVIDATLASLETARNTLEEVFAFGVNAVIIHIIRDPKEAWENGVLKRAAHGSHCTPRKVFEHTHNAVADNVAALECEFARKGLQIYRIENK
;
A
#
# COMPACT_ATOMS: atom_id res chain seq x y z
N MET A 1 2.71 -6.05 -16.73
CA MET A 1 3.27 -4.94 -15.94
C MET A 1 3.13 -3.56 -16.59
N LYS A 2 3.68 -3.29 -17.79
CA LYS A 2 3.58 -1.96 -18.43
C LYS A 2 2.16 -1.37 -18.48
N ASN A 3 1.17 -2.17 -18.85
CA ASN A 3 -0.23 -1.74 -18.90
C ASN A 3 -0.78 -1.32 -17.50
N LEU A 4 -0.52 -2.12 -16.46
CA LEU A 4 -0.87 -1.76 -15.07
C LEU A 4 -0.27 -0.41 -14.68
N ILE A 5 1.01 -0.20 -14.96
CA ILE A 5 1.70 1.05 -14.66
C ILE A 5 1.04 2.23 -15.39
N SER A 6 0.67 2.07 -16.65
CA SER A 6 -0.04 3.10 -17.41
C SER A 6 -1.38 3.49 -16.78
N HIS A 7 -2.16 2.52 -16.30
CA HIS A 7 -3.43 2.80 -15.60
C HIS A 7 -3.21 3.53 -14.27
N GLY A 8 -2.22 3.12 -13.48
CA GLY A 8 -1.88 3.80 -12.23
C GLY A 8 -1.39 5.24 -12.44
N ILE A 9 -0.53 5.47 -13.46
CA ILE A 9 -0.08 6.81 -13.85
C ILE A 9 -1.26 7.67 -14.33
N CYS A 10 -2.17 7.11 -15.14
CA CYS A 10 -3.37 7.80 -15.57
C CYS A 10 -4.20 8.27 -14.37
N ARG A 11 -4.39 7.39 -13.37
CA ARG A 11 -5.13 7.72 -12.16
C ARG A 11 -4.47 8.81 -11.33
N LEU A 12 -3.14 8.78 -11.18
CA LEU A 12 -2.39 9.87 -10.52
C LEU A 12 -2.63 11.22 -11.19
N LYS A 13 -2.59 11.27 -12.52
CA LYS A 13 -2.86 12.50 -13.30
C LYS A 13 -4.28 13.02 -13.10
N CYS A 14 -5.28 12.15 -13.12
CA CYS A 14 -6.67 12.53 -12.85
C CYS A 14 -6.83 13.12 -11.43
N ALA A 15 -6.22 12.49 -10.42
CA ALA A 15 -6.28 13.00 -9.05
C ALA A 15 -5.59 14.37 -8.89
N ALA A 16 -4.47 14.59 -9.59
CA ALA A 16 -3.79 15.87 -9.65
C ALA A 16 -4.64 16.96 -10.33
N ALA A 17 -5.47 16.58 -11.31
CA ALA A 17 -6.42 17.49 -11.97
C ALA A 17 -7.67 17.80 -11.12
N GLY A 18 -7.81 17.22 -9.92
CA GLY A 18 -8.94 17.45 -9.02
C GLY A 18 -10.02 16.37 -9.07
N ASP A 19 -9.91 15.37 -9.95
CA ASP A 19 -10.85 14.24 -10.06
C ASP A 19 -10.56 13.16 -8.99
N ASP A 20 -10.30 13.60 -7.77
CA ASP A 20 -9.95 12.71 -6.67
C ASP A 20 -11.22 12.05 -6.12
N PHE A 21 -11.22 10.72 -6.17
CA PHE A 21 -12.34 9.90 -5.73
C PHE A 21 -11.83 9.20 -4.48
N PHE A 22 -12.32 9.64 -3.33
CA PHE A 22 -11.94 9.04 -2.06
C PHE A 22 -12.55 7.64 -1.96
N GLN A 23 -11.82 6.73 -1.30
CA GLN A 23 -12.20 5.33 -1.18
C GLN A 23 -13.68 5.18 -0.82
N LYS A 24 -14.36 4.30 -1.57
CA LYS A 24 -15.73 3.89 -1.29
C LYS A 24 -15.83 3.43 0.18
N VAL A 25 -16.87 3.87 0.87
CA VAL A 25 -17.14 3.42 2.24
C VAL A 25 -17.23 1.90 2.21
N PRO A 26 -16.38 1.19 2.99
CA PRO A 26 -16.41 -0.26 2.98
C PRO A 26 -17.74 -0.76 3.55
N GLU A 27 -18.18 -1.90 3.05
CA GLU A 27 -19.34 -2.60 3.56
C GLU A 27 -19.19 -2.90 5.05
N GLU A 28 -20.32 -3.03 5.73
CA GLU A 28 -20.33 -3.31 7.15
C GLU A 28 -19.72 -4.68 7.45
N LEU A 29 -18.90 -4.77 8.51
CA LEU A 29 -18.46 -6.06 9.02
C LEU A 29 -19.65 -6.74 9.71
N LEU A 30 -20.16 -7.81 9.09
CA LEU A 30 -21.35 -8.53 9.55
C LEU A 30 -21.03 -9.73 10.47
N GLN A 31 -19.76 -10.17 10.56
CA GLN A 31 -19.28 -11.33 11.34
C GLN A 31 -17.77 -11.21 11.69
N GLU A 32 -17.18 -12.17 12.41
CA GLU A 32 -15.73 -12.21 12.75
C GLU A 32 -14.81 -12.62 11.57
N ASP A 33 -15.34 -12.80 10.36
CA ASP A 33 -14.55 -13.07 9.15
C ASP A 33 -13.88 -11.78 8.61
N LEU A 34 -12.78 -11.38 9.27
CA LEU A 34 -12.00 -10.20 8.90
C LEU A 34 -11.34 -10.32 7.53
N THR A 35 -10.80 -11.50 7.22
CA THR A 35 -10.09 -11.76 5.96
C THR A 35 -11.05 -11.72 4.77
N GLY A 36 -12.17 -12.43 4.83
CA GLY A 36 -13.16 -12.39 3.75
C GLY A 36 -13.81 -11.02 3.62
N TRP A 37 -14.07 -10.31 4.72
CA TRP A 37 -14.51 -8.92 4.67
C TRP A 37 -13.51 -8.02 3.96
N TYR A 38 -12.22 -8.19 4.25
CA TYR A 38 -11.16 -7.42 3.62
C TYR A 38 -11.12 -7.64 2.11
N LEU A 39 -11.10 -8.90 1.69
CA LEU A 39 -11.03 -9.27 0.27
C LEU A 39 -12.24 -8.76 -0.52
N ARG A 40 -13.44 -8.74 0.08
CA ARG A 40 -14.63 -8.15 -0.57
C ARG A 40 -14.52 -6.64 -0.80
N ASN A 41 -13.91 -5.92 0.15
CA ASN A 41 -13.84 -4.45 0.12
C ASN A 41 -12.62 -3.89 -0.62
N PHE A 42 -11.48 -4.55 -0.47
CA PHE A 42 -10.18 -4.06 -0.94
C PHE A 42 -9.54 -4.97 -1.98
N GLY A 43 -10.06 -6.19 -2.16
CA GLY A 43 -9.54 -7.16 -3.12
C GLY A 43 -8.12 -7.60 -2.76
N ARG A 44 -7.31 -7.79 -3.80
CA ARG A 44 -5.92 -8.26 -3.70
C ARG A 44 -4.91 -7.14 -3.37
N ILE A 45 -5.37 -6.03 -2.80
CA ILE A 45 -4.52 -4.90 -2.36
C ILE A 45 -4.46 -4.92 -0.84
N ILE A 46 -3.36 -5.46 -0.31
CA ILE A 46 -3.09 -5.61 1.11
C ILE A 46 -2.46 -4.31 1.64
N ASN A 47 -3.13 -3.70 2.61
CA ASN A 47 -2.82 -2.41 3.22
C ASN A 47 -3.36 -2.38 4.67
N THR A 48 -2.50 -2.05 5.62
CA THR A 48 -2.83 -1.95 7.06
C THR A 48 -3.88 -0.89 7.37
N ASP A 49 -3.89 0.25 6.68
CA ASP A 49 -4.89 1.31 6.87
C ASP A 49 -6.28 0.85 6.42
N CYS A 50 -6.36 0.06 5.35
CA CYS A 50 -7.62 -0.56 4.93
C CYS A 50 -8.10 -1.61 5.96
N ALA A 51 -7.18 -2.33 6.60
CA ALA A 51 -7.53 -3.34 7.60
C ALA A 51 -8.10 -2.70 8.88
N LYS A 52 -7.63 -1.50 9.25
CA LYS A 52 -8.17 -0.73 10.40
C LYS A 52 -9.66 -0.45 10.25
N MET A 53 -10.15 -0.29 9.02
CA MET A 53 -11.55 0.04 8.75
C MET A 53 -12.53 -1.04 9.27
N ALA A 54 -12.08 -2.28 9.44
CA ALA A 54 -12.88 -3.34 10.05
C ALA A 54 -13.29 -3.02 11.51
N PHE A 55 -12.51 -2.19 12.20
CA PHE A 55 -12.68 -1.88 13.63
C PHE A 55 -13.47 -0.60 13.89
N ILE A 56 -14.12 0.02 12.88
CA ILE A 56 -14.90 1.25 13.05
C ILE A 56 -15.94 1.09 14.17
N LYS A 57 -16.68 -0.02 14.17
CA LYS A 57 -17.67 -0.33 15.23
C LYS A 57 -17.05 -0.58 16.60
N ASN A 58 -15.76 -0.91 16.65
CA ASN A 58 -15.00 -1.13 17.89
C ASN A 58 -14.28 0.15 18.36
N GLY A 59 -14.56 1.30 17.74
CA GLY A 59 -14.02 2.60 18.12
C GLY A 59 -12.80 3.05 17.32
N TYR A 60 -12.49 2.43 16.17
CA TYR A 60 -11.50 2.99 15.26
C TYR A 60 -12.00 4.30 14.63
N ALA A 61 -11.22 5.36 14.80
CA ALA A 61 -11.47 6.68 14.26
C ALA A 61 -10.29 7.08 13.37
N PRO A 62 -10.43 7.08 12.03
CA PRO A 62 -9.31 7.29 11.11
C PRO A 62 -8.63 8.67 11.22
N HIS A 63 -9.37 9.68 11.72
CA HIS A 63 -8.88 11.05 11.89
C HIS A 63 -8.17 11.29 13.22
N ASP A 64 -8.28 10.35 14.16
CA ASP A 64 -7.64 10.43 15.46
C ASP A 64 -6.31 9.66 15.45
N PRO A 65 -5.15 10.35 15.56
CA PRO A 65 -3.85 9.69 15.59
C PRO A 65 -3.69 8.67 16.72
N GLU A 66 -4.33 8.90 17.89
CA GLU A 66 -4.27 7.97 19.01
C GLU A 66 -5.05 6.69 18.70
N SER A 67 -6.26 6.82 18.16
CA SER A 67 -7.02 5.68 17.65
C SER A 67 -6.26 4.91 16.58
N VAL A 68 -5.63 5.59 15.62
CA VAL A 68 -4.82 4.92 14.58
C VAL A 68 -3.69 4.12 15.20
N ALA A 69 -2.94 4.71 16.14
CA ALA A 69 -1.84 4.03 16.82
C ALA A 69 -2.37 2.81 17.62
N LYS A 70 -3.49 2.97 18.32
CA LYS A 70 -4.14 1.91 19.11
C LYS A 70 -4.54 0.70 18.26
N PHE A 71 -5.11 0.92 17.07
CA PHE A 71 -5.59 -0.17 16.20
C PHE A 71 -4.52 -0.71 15.24
N HIS A 72 -3.33 -0.10 15.19
CA HIS A 72 -2.25 -0.56 14.31
C HIS A 72 -1.82 -2.02 14.61
N PRO A 73 -1.57 -2.45 15.86
CA PRO A 73 -1.11 -3.83 16.12
C PRO A 73 -2.12 -4.89 15.67
N ALA A 74 -3.41 -4.71 15.99
CA ALA A 74 -4.47 -5.61 15.57
C ALA A 74 -4.60 -5.69 14.05
N SER A 75 -4.52 -4.53 13.37
CA SER A 75 -4.61 -4.47 11.90
C SER A 75 -3.38 -5.09 11.23
N SER A 76 -2.20 -5.00 11.83
CA SER A 76 -1.00 -5.69 11.35
C SER A 76 -1.13 -7.21 11.43
N GLN A 77 -1.83 -7.75 12.44
CA GLN A 77 -2.13 -9.19 12.49
C GLN A 77 -3.07 -9.61 11.37
N VAL A 78 -4.08 -8.79 11.04
CA VAL A 78 -4.96 -9.03 9.88
C VAL A 78 -4.15 -9.04 8.58
N VAL A 79 -3.26 -8.07 8.39
CA VAL A 79 -2.36 -8.02 7.22
C VAL A 79 -1.47 -9.24 7.12
N LYS A 80 -0.93 -9.74 8.24
CA LYS A 80 -0.14 -10.98 8.25
C LYS A 80 -0.98 -12.17 7.77
N GLY A 81 -2.20 -12.33 8.26
CA GLY A 81 -3.12 -13.38 7.78
C GLY A 81 -3.47 -13.23 6.30
N LEU A 82 -3.64 -12.00 5.80
CA LEU A 82 -3.86 -11.74 4.37
C LEU A 82 -2.65 -12.10 3.50
N ILE A 83 -1.43 -11.90 4.01
CA ILE A 83 -0.20 -12.36 3.34
C ILE A 83 -0.16 -13.88 3.28
N GLU A 84 -0.52 -14.58 4.37
CA GLU A 84 -0.61 -16.05 4.38
C GLU A 84 -1.64 -16.57 3.36
N VAL A 85 -2.80 -15.91 3.24
CA VAL A 85 -3.80 -16.21 2.22
C VAL A 85 -3.26 -15.97 0.81
N MET A 86 -2.63 -14.81 0.58
CA MET A 86 -1.97 -14.51 -0.69
C MET A 86 -0.97 -15.60 -1.07
N LEU A 87 -0.10 -16.00 -0.14
CA LEU A 87 0.91 -17.04 -0.37
C LEU A 87 0.29 -18.42 -0.65
N GLY A 88 -0.89 -18.70 -0.08
CA GLY A 88 -1.65 -19.92 -0.36
C GLY A 88 -2.36 -19.93 -1.71
N GLU A 89 -2.75 -18.76 -2.22
CA GLU A 89 -3.46 -18.63 -3.50
C GLU A 89 -2.52 -18.43 -4.70
N ILE A 90 -1.37 -17.79 -4.47
CA ILE A 90 -0.47 -17.37 -5.54
C ILE A 90 0.15 -18.58 -6.25
N GLN A 91 0.18 -18.51 -7.58
CA GLN A 91 0.73 -19.56 -8.45
C GLN A 91 2.07 -19.13 -9.06
N PRO A 92 2.98 -20.08 -9.37
CA PRO A 92 4.19 -19.79 -10.12
C PRO A 92 3.90 -18.97 -11.39
N GLY A 93 4.68 -17.91 -11.61
CA GLY A 93 4.48 -16.97 -12.71
C GLY A 93 3.54 -15.78 -12.42
N ASN A 94 2.78 -15.81 -11.31
CA ASN A 94 2.11 -14.59 -10.81
C ASN A 94 3.13 -13.54 -10.36
N THR A 95 2.66 -12.31 -10.15
CA THR A 95 3.49 -11.20 -9.66
C THR A 95 2.93 -10.63 -8.38
N VAL A 96 3.78 -10.45 -7.37
CA VAL A 96 3.50 -9.63 -6.18
C VAL A 96 4.12 -8.26 -6.39
N ILE A 97 3.27 -7.24 -6.27
CA ILE A 97 3.63 -5.84 -6.45
C ILE A 97 3.77 -5.19 -5.08
N PHE A 98 4.97 -4.74 -4.76
CA PHE A 98 5.26 -3.97 -3.56
C PHE A 98 5.20 -2.49 -3.91
N MET A 99 4.24 -1.77 -3.35
CA MET A 99 4.27 -0.31 -3.48
C MET A 99 5.33 0.25 -2.53
N ALA A 100 6.01 1.30 -2.99
CA ALA A 100 6.96 2.06 -2.19
C ALA A 100 6.72 3.54 -2.39
N GLY A 101 7.01 4.33 -1.36
CA GLY A 101 6.97 5.78 -1.39
C GLY A 101 6.55 6.35 -0.03
N GLY A 102 6.95 7.59 0.23
CA GLY A 102 6.58 8.30 1.46
C GLY A 102 5.08 8.51 1.61
N ASN A 103 4.63 8.87 2.82
CA ASN A 103 3.23 9.23 3.03
C ASN A 103 2.85 10.42 2.13
N GLY A 104 1.64 10.40 1.56
CA GLY A 104 1.19 11.42 0.61
C GLY A 104 1.77 11.31 -0.81
N SER A 105 2.64 10.34 -1.11
CA SER A 105 3.25 10.21 -2.45
C SER A 105 2.29 9.83 -3.57
N GLY A 106 1.12 9.26 -3.24
CA GLY A 106 0.11 8.83 -4.22
C GLY A 106 -0.02 7.31 -4.41
N LYS A 107 0.65 6.48 -3.59
CA LYS A 107 0.54 5.00 -3.66
C LYS A 107 -0.89 4.50 -3.72
N SER A 108 -1.75 4.95 -2.80
CA SER A 108 -3.15 4.51 -2.73
C SER A 108 -3.94 4.94 -3.97
N THR A 109 -3.71 6.16 -4.48
CA THR A 109 -4.29 6.64 -5.74
C THR A 109 -3.84 5.80 -6.93
N PHE A 110 -2.56 5.44 -7.00
CA PHE A 110 -2.04 4.53 -8.01
C PHE A 110 -2.68 3.14 -7.90
N CYS A 111 -2.80 2.61 -6.68
CA CYS A 111 -3.45 1.33 -6.37
C CYS A 111 -4.90 1.30 -6.86
N ASP A 112 -5.66 2.37 -6.62
CA ASP A 112 -7.04 2.48 -7.10
C ASP A 112 -7.11 2.47 -8.64
N GLY A 113 -6.12 3.05 -9.33
CA GLY A 113 -6.02 3.02 -10.78
C GLY A 113 -5.76 1.63 -11.36
N ILE A 114 -4.99 0.80 -10.64
CA ILE A 114 -4.64 -0.55 -11.11
C ILE A 114 -5.59 -1.63 -10.62
N ARG A 115 -6.37 -1.37 -9.55
CA ARG A 115 -7.26 -2.35 -8.92
C ARG A 115 -8.13 -3.14 -9.92
N PRO A 116 -8.80 -2.52 -10.91
CA PRO A 116 -9.64 -3.26 -11.86
C PRO A 116 -8.87 -4.18 -12.81
N TYR A 117 -7.55 -3.99 -12.91
CA TYR A 117 -6.69 -4.63 -13.89
C TYR A 117 -5.71 -5.64 -13.27
N LEU A 118 -5.76 -5.85 -11.95
CA LEU A 118 -4.81 -6.72 -11.24
C LEU A 118 -4.83 -8.15 -11.76
N GLY A 119 -5.99 -8.66 -12.18
CA GLY A 119 -6.15 -10.06 -12.57
C GLY A 119 -5.68 -10.96 -11.42
N GLU A 120 -4.70 -11.81 -11.69
CA GLU A 120 -4.15 -12.72 -10.67
C GLU A 120 -3.08 -12.10 -9.75
N ASN A 121 -2.68 -10.86 -9.99
CA ASN A 121 -1.60 -10.23 -9.23
C ASN A 121 -2.07 -9.72 -7.86
N TRP A 122 -1.12 -9.69 -6.92
CA TRP A 122 -1.33 -9.15 -5.59
C TRP A 122 -0.52 -7.87 -5.38
N VAL A 123 -1.03 -6.98 -4.55
CA VAL A 123 -0.36 -5.73 -4.18
C VAL A 123 -0.19 -5.68 -2.67
N ILE A 124 1.02 -5.37 -2.22
CA ILE A 124 1.32 -5.00 -0.85
C ILE A 124 1.58 -3.49 -0.84
N ASP A 125 0.56 -2.72 -0.44
CA ASP A 125 0.64 -1.27 -0.29
C ASP A 125 1.17 -0.92 1.10
N ALA A 126 2.49 -0.96 1.22
CA ALA A 126 3.24 -0.51 2.38
C ALA A 126 4.14 0.67 2.02
N THR A 127 4.65 1.38 3.01
CA THR A 127 5.64 2.46 2.78
C THR A 127 7.03 1.89 2.48
N LEU A 128 7.28 0.61 2.77
CA LEU A 128 8.61 -0.01 2.84
C LEU A 128 9.59 0.74 3.75
N ALA A 129 9.10 1.41 4.81
CA ALA A 129 9.96 2.11 5.77
C ALA A 129 10.77 1.15 6.67
N SER A 130 10.29 -0.08 6.89
CA SER A 130 11.05 -1.15 7.58
C SER A 130 11.71 -2.06 6.55
N LEU A 131 13.03 -1.93 6.40
CA LEU A 131 13.83 -2.77 5.50
C LEU A 131 13.73 -4.26 5.86
N GLU A 132 13.77 -4.58 7.16
CA GLU A 132 13.68 -5.97 7.65
C GLU A 132 12.35 -6.62 7.26
N THR A 133 11.23 -5.94 7.50
CA THR A 133 9.90 -6.47 7.13
C THR A 133 9.80 -6.67 5.62
N ALA A 134 10.25 -5.67 4.84
CA ALA A 134 10.24 -5.74 3.39
C ALA A 134 11.10 -6.89 2.84
N ARG A 135 12.29 -7.09 3.41
CA ARG A 135 13.19 -8.20 3.08
C ARG A 135 12.52 -9.54 3.35
N ASN A 136 12.01 -9.75 4.55
CA ASN A 136 11.42 -11.04 4.94
C ASN A 136 10.24 -11.40 4.03
N THR A 137 9.36 -10.45 3.75
CA THR A 137 8.23 -10.68 2.83
C THR A 137 8.70 -10.95 1.40
N LEU A 138 9.74 -10.26 0.90
CA LEU A 138 10.32 -10.55 -0.40
C LEU A 138 10.93 -11.96 -0.45
N GLU A 139 11.64 -12.38 0.59
CA GLU A 139 12.20 -13.73 0.68
C GLU A 139 11.11 -14.80 0.64
N GLU A 140 10.04 -14.62 1.40
CA GLU A 140 8.87 -15.51 1.37
C GLU A 140 8.27 -15.56 -0.04
N VAL A 141 8.02 -14.41 -0.67
CA VAL A 141 7.49 -14.34 -2.04
C VAL A 141 8.40 -15.09 -3.03
N PHE A 142 9.72 -14.86 -2.99
CA PHE A 142 10.64 -15.58 -3.87
C PHE A 142 10.72 -17.08 -3.58
N ALA A 143 10.56 -17.51 -2.32
CA ALA A 143 10.56 -18.93 -1.96
C ALA A 143 9.38 -19.69 -2.59
N PHE A 144 8.25 -19.02 -2.86
CA PHE A 144 7.10 -19.58 -3.57
C PHE A 144 7.26 -19.57 -5.11
N GLY A 145 8.41 -19.14 -5.64
CA GLY A 145 8.70 -19.19 -7.08
C GLY A 145 7.92 -18.18 -7.92
N VAL A 146 7.46 -17.09 -7.31
CA VAL A 146 6.71 -16.03 -7.99
C VAL A 146 7.59 -14.82 -8.30
N ASN A 147 7.12 -13.95 -9.18
CA ASN A 147 7.82 -12.72 -9.50
C ASN A 147 7.51 -11.65 -8.45
N ALA A 148 8.50 -10.83 -8.08
CA ALA A 148 8.31 -9.65 -7.24
C ALA A 148 8.68 -8.38 -8.01
N VAL A 149 7.88 -7.34 -7.83
CA VAL A 149 8.12 -6.02 -8.43
C VAL A 149 7.93 -4.94 -7.38
N ILE A 150 8.84 -3.98 -7.30
CA ILE A 150 8.66 -2.75 -6.52
C ILE A 150 8.19 -1.63 -7.47
N ILE A 151 7.09 -0.97 -7.13
CA ILE A 151 6.66 0.28 -7.75
C ILE A 151 6.88 1.41 -6.76
N HIS A 152 7.93 2.19 -6.98
CA HIS A 152 8.31 3.32 -6.15
C HIS A 152 7.70 4.62 -6.70
N ILE A 153 6.68 5.13 -6.02
CA ILE A 153 6.07 6.43 -6.31
C ILE A 153 6.87 7.52 -5.59
N ILE A 154 7.53 8.34 -6.40
CA ILE A 154 8.40 9.44 -5.96
C ILE A 154 7.59 10.74 -6.09
N ARG A 155 7.58 11.52 -5.01
CA ARG A 155 6.90 12.82 -4.96
C ARG A 155 7.74 13.72 -4.06
N ASP A 156 7.88 14.99 -4.45
CA ASP A 156 8.59 15.96 -3.61
C ASP A 156 7.95 16.01 -2.21
N PRO A 157 8.73 16.01 -1.11
CA PRO A 157 8.16 15.97 0.24
C PRO A 157 7.24 17.17 0.54
N LYS A 158 7.54 18.37 0.05
CA LYS A 158 6.65 19.51 0.27
C LYS A 158 5.30 19.28 -0.43
N GLU A 159 5.35 18.82 -1.67
CA GLU A 159 4.18 18.56 -2.49
C GLU A 159 3.35 17.36 -1.95
N ALA A 160 4.02 16.31 -1.46
CA ALA A 160 3.40 15.18 -0.76
C ALA A 160 2.72 15.59 0.56
N TRP A 161 3.30 16.54 1.30
CA TRP A 161 2.70 17.09 2.51
C TRP A 161 1.45 17.90 2.19
N GLU A 162 1.56 18.90 1.32
CA GLU A 162 0.50 19.86 1.00
C GLU A 162 -0.66 19.20 0.25
N ASN A 163 -0.36 18.51 -0.85
CA ASN A 163 -1.37 17.96 -1.77
C ASN A 163 -1.64 16.46 -1.57
N GLY A 164 -0.94 15.83 -0.62
CA GLY A 164 -1.17 14.42 -0.26
C GLY A 164 -1.72 14.29 1.15
N VAL A 165 -0.92 14.65 2.16
CA VAL A 165 -1.26 14.47 3.58
C VAL A 165 -2.34 15.44 4.04
N LEU A 166 -2.16 16.74 3.84
CA LEU A 166 -3.10 17.76 4.32
C LEU A 166 -4.44 17.67 3.59
N LYS A 167 -4.42 17.50 2.26
CA LYS A 167 -5.63 17.26 1.46
C LYS A 167 -6.42 16.06 1.99
N ARG A 168 -5.75 14.93 2.26
CA ARG A 168 -6.38 13.72 2.81
C ARG A 168 -7.01 13.95 4.18
N ALA A 169 -6.31 14.65 5.07
CA ALA A 169 -6.83 14.97 6.39
C ALA A 169 -8.08 15.89 6.31
N ALA A 170 -8.05 16.90 5.42
CA ALA A 170 -9.18 17.82 5.21
C ALA A 170 -10.45 17.11 4.70
N HIS A 171 -10.30 16.02 3.94
CA HIS A 171 -11.41 15.23 3.43
C HIS A 171 -11.87 14.12 4.37
N GLY A 172 -11.44 14.12 5.64
CA GLY A 172 -11.85 13.09 6.58
C GLY A 172 -11.31 11.72 6.16
N SER A 173 -10.01 11.64 5.89
CA SER A 173 -9.30 10.36 5.77
C SER A 173 -8.14 10.32 6.79
N HIS A 174 -7.23 9.35 6.66
CA HIS A 174 -6.25 9.05 7.70
C HIS A 174 -5.24 10.20 7.94
N CYS A 175 -5.10 10.64 9.19
CA CYS A 175 -4.11 11.65 9.61
C CYS A 175 -2.72 11.02 9.76
N THR A 176 -1.70 11.55 9.06
CA THR A 176 -0.31 11.13 9.24
C THR A 176 0.44 12.09 10.16
N PRO A 177 1.02 11.64 11.29
CA PRO A 177 1.88 12.46 12.11
C PRO A 177 3.13 12.94 11.35
N ARG A 178 3.54 14.19 11.56
CA ARG A 178 4.70 14.79 10.87
C ARG A 178 5.97 13.96 10.98
N LYS A 179 6.29 13.43 12.18
CA LYS A 179 7.47 12.58 12.38
C LYS A 179 7.44 11.31 11.54
N VAL A 180 6.25 10.70 11.39
CA VAL A 180 6.07 9.50 10.53
C VAL A 180 6.26 9.88 9.07
N PHE A 181 5.70 11.00 8.65
CA PHE A 181 5.88 11.53 7.30
C PHE A 181 7.37 11.72 6.96
N GLU A 182 8.10 12.48 7.78
CA GLU A 182 9.54 12.76 7.58
C GLU A 182 10.35 11.46 7.53
N HIS A 183 10.09 10.54 8.46
CA HIS A 183 10.76 9.24 8.48
C HIS A 183 10.52 8.44 7.19
N THR A 184 9.28 8.37 6.71
CA THR A 184 8.94 7.57 5.51
C THR A 184 9.58 8.11 4.23
N HIS A 185 9.68 9.43 4.08
CA HIS A 185 10.31 10.05 2.91
C HIS A 185 11.83 9.85 2.91
N ASN A 186 12.47 9.88 4.09
CA ASN A 186 13.90 9.63 4.20
C ASN A 186 14.25 8.15 3.99
N ALA A 187 13.51 7.23 4.64
CA ALA A 187 13.87 5.81 4.67
C ALA A 187 13.61 5.06 3.35
N VAL A 188 12.57 5.45 2.59
CA VAL A 188 12.08 4.62 1.49
C VAL A 188 13.07 4.51 0.32
N ALA A 189 13.75 5.60 -0.03
CA ALA A 189 14.70 5.59 -1.14
C ALA A 189 15.89 4.67 -0.84
N ASP A 190 16.44 4.78 0.36
CA ASP A 190 17.56 3.96 0.84
C ASP A 190 17.15 2.48 0.92
N ASN A 191 15.95 2.19 1.44
CA ASN A 191 15.45 0.83 1.54
C ASN A 191 15.21 0.20 0.16
N VAL A 192 14.62 0.95 -0.78
CA VAL A 192 14.41 0.45 -2.15
C VAL A 192 15.76 0.16 -2.83
N ALA A 193 16.76 1.03 -2.66
CA ALA A 193 18.10 0.80 -3.20
C ALA A 193 18.80 -0.42 -2.56
N ALA A 194 18.65 -0.60 -1.24
CA ALA A 194 19.17 -1.76 -0.53
C ALA A 194 18.54 -3.07 -1.05
N LEU A 195 17.22 -3.10 -1.22
CA LEU A 195 16.49 -4.26 -1.76
C LEU A 195 16.85 -4.53 -3.22
N GLU A 196 17.04 -3.49 -4.05
CA GLU A 196 17.50 -3.64 -5.44
C GLU A 196 18.85 -4.38 -5.49
N CYS A 197 19.80 -3.97 -4.65
CA CYS A 197 21.12 -4.58 -4.56
C CYS A 197 21.04 -6.04 -4.06
N GLU A 198 20.29 -6.26 -2.98
CA GLU A 198 20.18 -7.56 -2.30
C GLU A 198 19.49 -8.62 -3.19
N PHE A 199 18.44 -8.23 -3.92
CA PHE A 199 17.63 -9.13 -4.74
C PHE A 199 17.95 -9.06 -6.24
N ALA A 200 19.03 -8.38 -6.65
CA ALA A 200 19.44 -8.24 -8.05
C ALA A 200 19.54 -9.60 -8.77
N ARG A 201 20.06 -10.63 -8.09
CA ARG A 201 20.21 -11.99 -8.64
C ARG A 201 18.92 -12.81 -8.64
N LYS A 202 17.90 -12.39 -7.89
CA LYS A 202 16.58 -13.04 -7.80
C LYS A 202 15.57 -12.44 -8.79
N GLY A 203 15.98 -11.46 -9.60
CA GLY A 203 15.15 -10.89 -10.66
C GLY A 203 14.11 -9.87 -10.18
N LEU A 204 14.33 -9.25 -9.01
CA LEU A 204 13.49 -8.15 -8.54
C LEU A 204 13.50 -7.00 -9.56
N GLN A 205 12.32 -6.59 -10.02
CA GLN A 205 12.19 -5.44 -10.91
C GLN A 205 11.73 -4.21 -10.12
N ILE A 206 12.27 -3.04 -10.46
CA ILE A 206 11.89 -1.80 -9.80
C ILE A 206 11.45 -0.78 -10.85
N TYR A 207 10.27 -0.21 -10.64
CA TYR A 207 9.71 0.86 -11.45
C TYR A 207 9.61 2.12 -10.60
N ARG A 208 10.34 3.16 -10.99
CA ARG A 208 10.33 4.47 -10.34
C ARG A 208 9.38 5.38 -11.11
N ILE A 209 8.38 5.93 -10.44
CA ILE A 209 7.32 6.74 -11.04
C ILE A 209 7.34 8.11 -10.37
N GLU A 210 7.68 9.12 -11.14
CA GLU A 210 7.61 10.52 -10.73
C GLU A 210 6.15 10.97 -10.71
N ASN A 211 5.66 11.36 -9.53
CA ASN A 211 4.38 12.01 -9.33
C ASN A 211 4.64 13.49 -9.09
N LYS A 212 4.30 14.32 -10.07
CA LYS A 212 4.54 15.77 -10.10
C LYS A 212 3.23 16.53 -10.02
#